data_AF-A0A2D0KLY9-F1
#
_entry.id   AF-A0A2D0KLY9-F1
#
_cell.length_a   1.000
_cell.length_b   1.000
_cell.length_c   1.000
_cell.angle_alpha   90.00
_cell.angle_beta   90.00
_cell.angle_gamma   90.00
#
_symmetry.space_group_name_H-M   'P 1'
#
loop_
_entity.id
_entity.type
_entity.pdbx_description
1 polymer ?
#
loop_
_entity_poly.entity_id
_entity_poly.type
_entity_poly.pdbx_seq_one_letter_code
_entity_poly.pdbx_strand_id
1 'polypeptide(L)'
;MNIPDPIFTPVEINTDDHAVIIERCIKQNREDERRVRADGHASRLRHFAMIAKRDRLDCDAIVSLLESEASEIERQAQEWNYV
;
A
#
# COMPACT_ATOMS: atom_id res chain seq x y z
N MET A 1 29.87 47.32 -31.18
CA MET A 1 28.60 46.57 -31.06
C MET A 1 28.33 46.38 -29.58
N ASN A 2 27.32 47.04 -29.02
CA ASN A 2 26.89 46.82 -27.63
C ASN A 2 25.94 45.63 -27.61
N ILE A 3 26.40 44.51 -27.07
CA ILE A 3 25.55 43.34 -26.83
C ILE A 3 24.85 43.61 -25.49
N PRO A 4 23.51 43.61 -25.43
CA PRO A 4 22.79 43.84 -24.17
C PRO A 4 23.02 42.67 -23.22
N ASP A 5 23.18 42.99 -21.94
CA ASP A 5 23.37 41.98 -20.89
C ASP A 5 22.14 41.06 -20.79
N PRO A 6 22.34 39.74 -20.65
CA PRO A 6 21.24 38.79 -20.53
C PRO A 6 20.47 39.03 -19.23
N ILE A 7 19.20 39.37 -19.36
CA ILE A 7 18.26 39.49 -18.24
C ILE A 7 17.77 38.07 -17.91
N PHE A 8 18.18 37.53 -16.77
CA PHE A 8 17.62 36.30 -16.24
C PHE A 8 16.25 36.59 -15.62
N THR A 9 15.18 36.26 -16.34
CA THR A 9 13.83 36.20 -15.76
C THR A 9 13.67 34.90 -14.97
N PRO A 10 13.30 34.94 -13.67
CA PRO A 10 13.00 33.72 -12.94
C PRO A 10 11.84 33.00 -13.63
N VAL A 11 11.98 31.69 -13.85
CA VAL A 11 10.83 30.87 -14.24
C VAL A 11 9.85 30.89 -13.06
N GLU A 12 8.60 31.27 -13.30
CA GLU A 12 7.54 31.12 -12.31
C GLU A 12 7.35 29.61 -12.09
N ILE A 13 7.88 29.10 -10.98
CA ILE A 13 7.64 27.72 -10.56
C ILE A 13 6.19 27.69 -10.06
N ASN A 14 5.28 27.14 -10.87
CA ASN A 14 3.88 26.98 -10.48
C ASN A 14 3.77 25.86 -9.44
N THR A 15 4.01 26.19 -8.18
CA THR A 15 4.00 25.27 -7.04
C THR A 15 2.63 24.66 -6.78
N ASP A 16 1.54 25.32 -7.19
CA ASP A 16 0.17 24.81 -7.01
C ASP A 16 -0.08 23.56 -7.86
N ASP A 17 0.42 23.55 -9.10
CA ASP A 17 0.27 22.40 -10.01
C ASP A 17 1.07 21.19 -9.50
N HIS A 18 2.27 21.43 -8.96
CA HIS A 18 3.09 20.40 -8.33
C HIS A 18 2.43 19.83 -7.06
N ALA A 19 1.82 20.66 -6.22
CA ALA A 19 1.13 20.21 -5.02
C ALA A 19 -0.05 19.27 -5.34
N VAL A 20 -0.84 19.61 -6.37
CA VAL A 20 -1.97 18.78 -6.85
C VAL A 20 -1.48 17.45 -7.40
N ILE A 21 -0.39 17.45 -8.18
CA ILE A 21 0.22 16.22 -8.71
C ILE A 21 0.72 15.33 -7.58
N ILE A 22 1.44 15.90 -6.60
CA ILE A 22 1.95 15.16 -5.44
C ILE A 22 0.81 14.55 -4.64
N GLU A 23 -0.25 15.31 -4.34
CA GLU A 23 -1.41 14.80 -3.62
C GLU A 23 -2.07 13.63 -4.36
N ARG A 24 -2.24 13.76 -5.69
CA ARG A 24 -2.79 12.68 -6.52
C ARG A 24 -1.92 11.43 -6.49
N CYS A 25 -0.59 11.58 -6.61
CA CYS A 25 0.35 10.47 -6.52
C CYS A 25 0.28 9.77 -5.15
N ILE A 26 0.21 10.52 -4.05
CA ILE A 26 0.08 9.96 -2.69
C ILE A 26 -1.22 9.16 -2.56
N LYS A 27 -2.34 9.70 -3.03
CA LYS A 27 -3.64 9.00 -2.98
C LYS A 27 -3.61 7.71 -3.78
N GLN A 28 -3.03 7.74 -4.98
CA GLN A 28 -2.90 6.56 -5.84
C GLN A 28 -2.03 5.50 -5.18
N ASN A 29 -0.85 5.89 -4.66
CA ASN A 29 0.03 4.96 -4.00
C ASN A 29 -0.65 4.28 -2.79
N ARG A 30 -1.36 5.04 -1.96
CA ARG A 30 -2.13 4.50 -0.82
C ARG A 30 -3.23 3.53 -1.25
N GLU A 31 -3.85 3.73 -2.42
CA GLU A 31 -4.85 2.81 -2.97
C GLU A 31 -4.21 1.53 -3.49
N ASP A 32 -3.13 1.64 -4.27
CA ASP A 32 -2.42 0.49 -4.83
C ASP A 32 -1.84 -0.38 -3.71
N GLU A 33 -1.25 0.25 -2.70
CA GLU A 33 -0.81 -0.41 -1.47
C GLU A 33 -1.97 -1.16 -0.78
N ARG A 34 -3.15 -0.54 -0.64
CA ARG A 34 -4.35 -1.20 -0.06
C ARG A 34 -4.81 -2.40 -0.87
N ARG A 35 -4.75 -2.34 -2.20
CA ARG A 35 -5.09 -3.47 -3.07
C ARG A 35 -4.11 -4.62 -2.96
N VAL A 36 -2.81 -4.33 -3.07
CA VAL A 36 -1.75 -5.35 -2.99
C VAL A 36 -1.84 -6.13 -1.69
N ARG A 37 -2.13 -5.44 -0.58
CA ARG A 37 -2.44 -6.10 0.70
C ARG A 37 -3.63 -7.03 0.62
N ALA A 38 -4.78 -6.51 0.18
CA ALA A 38 -6.02 -7.27 0.16
C ALA A 38 -5.86 -8.54 -0.69
N ASP A 39 -5.16 -8.43 -1.82
CA ASP A 39 -4.80 -9.56 -2.67
C ASP A 39 -3.87 -10.55 -1.95
N GLY A 40 -2.87 -10.05 -1.21
CA GLY A 40 -1.99 -10.85 -0.37
C GLY A 40 -2.74 -11.64 0.71
N HIS A 41 -3.60 -10.99 1.48
CA HIS A 41 -4.44 -11.62 2.50
C HIS A 41 -5.39 -12.65 1.89
N ALA A 42 -6.07 -12.31 0.80
CA ALA A 42 -6.95 -13.23 0.09
C ALA A 42 -6.20 -14.46 -0.44
N SER A 43 -4.97 -14.28 -0.95
CA SER A 43 -4.10 -15.37 -1.38
C SER A 43 -3.76 -16.33 -0.23
N ARG A 44 -3.38 -15.79 0.93
CA ARG A 44 -3.06 -16.60 2.13
C ARG A 44 -4.28 -17.36 2.65
N LEU A 45 -5.44 -16.72 2.73
CA LEU A 45 -6.68 -17.40 3.13
C LEU A 45 -7.04 -18.56 2.19
N ARG A 46 -6.89 -18.38 0.87
CA ARG A 46 -7.08 -19.46 -0.11
C ARG A 46 -6.06 -20.59 0.09
N HIS A 47 -4.82 -20.27 0.44
CA HIS A 47 -3.80 -21.26 0.76
C HIS A 47 -4.16 -22.08 2.00
N PHE A 48 -4.60 -21.44 3.09
CA PHE A 48 -5.08 -22.15 4.28
C PHE A 48 -6.30 -23.01 3.98
N ALA A 49 -7.26 -22.51 3.20
CA ALA A 49 -8.41 -23.31 2.78
C ALA A 49 -7.98 -24.57 1.98
N MET A 50 -6.97 -24.45 1.12
CA MET A 50 -6.39 -25.58 0.40
C MET A 50 -5.76 -26.59 1.38
N ILE A 51 -4.96 -26.13 2.33
CA ILE A 51 -4.32 -26.98 3.35
C ILE A 51 -5.38 -27.69 4.19
N ALA A 52 -6.35 -26.94 4.73
CA ALA A 52 -7.44 -27.47 5.53
C ALA A 52 -8.17 -28.62 4.82
N LYS A 53 -8.44 -28.44 3.51
CA LYS A 53 -9.07 -29.47 2.69
C LYS A 53 -8.15 -30.66 2.41
N ARG A 54 -6.88 -30.41 2.05
CA ARG A 54 -5.90 -31.46 1.69
C ARG A 54 -5.60 -32.36 2.89
N ASP A 55 -5.35 -31.75 4.03
CA ASP A 55 -4.86 -32.42 5.23
C ASP A 55 -6.00 -32.83 6.17
N ARG A 56 -7.26 -32.52 5.79
CA ARG A 56 -8.49 -32.79 6.56
C ARG A 56 -8.37 -32.30 8.01
N LEU A 57 -7.92 -31.05 8.16
CA LEU A 57 -7.80 -30.42 9.46
C LEU A 57 -9.14 -30.44 10.18
N ASP A 58 -9.10 -30.71 11.48
CA ASP A 58 -10.28 -30.58 12.33
C ASP A 58 -10.65 -29.11 12.53
N CYS A 59 -11.83 -28.89 13.12
CA CYS A 59 -12.36 -27.55 13.32
C CYS A 59 -11.44 -26.69 14.20
N ASP A 60 -10.80 -27.27 15.22
CA ASP A 60 -9.95 -26.54 16.15
C ASP A 60 -8.66 -26.07 15.46
N ALA A 61 -8.07 -26.92 14.63
CA ALA A 61 -6.91 -26.58 13.80
C ALA A 61 -7.24 -25.48 12.77
N ILE A 62 -8.44 -25.53 12.17
CA ILE A 62 -8.89 -24.47 11.25
C ILE A 62 -9.09 -23.15 11.99
N VAL A 63 -9.74 -23.16 13.15
CA VAL A 63 -9.93 -21.97 13.99
C VAL A 63 -8.58 -21.37 14.38
N SER A 64 -7.64 -22.20 14.84
CA SER A 64 -6.30 -21.73 15.21
C SER A 64 -5.56 -21.06 14.05
N LEU A 65 -5.66 -21.60 12.83
CA LEU A 65 -5.07 -20.98 11.64
C LEU A 65 -5.72 -19.63 11.29
N LEU A 66 -7.05 -19.54 11.39
CA LEU A 66 -7.77 -18.29 11.12
C LEU A 66 -7.45 -17.20 12.14
N GLU A 67 -7.42 -17.54 13.43
CA GLU A 67 -7.05 -16.62 14.51
C GLU A 67 -5.59 -16.13 14.38
N SER A 68 -4.67 -17.03 13.98
CA SER A 68 -3.29 -16.65 13.70
C SER A 68 -3.19 -15.67 12.53
N GLU A 69 -3.94 -15.89 11.44
CA GLU A 69 -3.93 -14.96 10.30
C GLU A 69 -4.58 -13.62 10.66
N ALA A 70 -5.66 -13.62 11.45
CA ALA A 70 -6.27 -12.39 11.95
C ALA A 70 -5.28 -11.59 12.81
N SER A 71 -4.56 -12.25 13.71
CA SER A 71 -3.52 -11.62 14.54
C SER A 71 -2.40 -11.01 13.71
N GLU A 72 -1.96 -11.69 12.65
CA GLU A 72 -0.93 -11.17 11.74
C GLU A 72 -1.43 -9.97 10.93
N ILE A 73 -2.70 -9.97 10.51
CA ILE A 73 -3.33 -8.82 9.84
C ILE A 73 -3.37 -7.61 10.77
N GLU A 74 -3.77 -7.82 12.04
CA GLU A 74 -3.82 -6.77 13.04
C GLU A 74 -2.43 -6.21 13.35
N ARG A 75 -1.42 -7.07 13.48
CA ARG A 75 -0.02 -6.66 13.67
C ARG A 75 0.47 -5.82 12.50
N GLN A 76 0.24 -6.27 11.26
CA GLN A 76 0.63 -5.53 10.05
C GLN A 76 -0.10 -4.17 9.97
N ALA A 77 -1.38 -4.13 10.36
CA ALA A 77 -2.13 -2.87 10.41
C ALA A 77 -1.57 -1.90 11.47
N GLN A 78 -1.15 -2.40 12.64
CA GLN A 78 -0.55 -1.59 13.69
C GLN A 78 0.81 -1.02 13.26
N GLU A 79 1.71 -1.84 12.72
CA GLU A 79 3.05 -1.42 12.29
C GLU A 79 3.02 -0.24 11.32
N TRP A 80 1.93 -0.10 10.56
CA TRP A 80 1.82 0.91 9.53
C TRP A 80 1.03 2.15 9.93
N ASN A 81 0.27 2.09 11.04
CA ASN A 81 -0.22 3.31 11.66
C ASN A 81 0.93 4.17 12.25
N TYR A 82 2.14 3.61 12.36
CA TYR A 82 3.35 4.28 12.81
C TYR A 82 4.24 4.83 11.68
N VAL A 83 3.84 4.69 10.40
CA VAL A 83 4.55 5.22 9.21
C VAL A 83 3.74 6.34 8.58
#